data_AF-A0A850RDY9-F1
#
_entry.id   AF-A0A850RDY9-F1
#
_cell.length_a   1.000
_cell.length_b   1.000
_cell.length_c   1.000
_cell.angle_alpha   90.00
_cell.angle_beta   90.00
_cell.angle_gamma   90.00
#
_symmetry.space_group_name_H-M   'P 1'
#
loop_
_entity.id
_entity.type
_entity.pdbx_description
1 polymer ?
#
loop_
_entity_poly.entity_id
_entity_poly.type
_entity_poly.pdbx_seq_one_letter_code
_entity_poly.pdbx_strand_id
1 'polypeptide(L)'
;MTPPFQLYRFYHGNGRAKDWAWRRDPEGTLTVRWGPAGRLLQHKTYPAEAADRLKRAVHGKQRKGYRWVGEHRLDDQGLLLDPRGVWPNPAPPSPAPAPVTPPVAARPAIDLSRIDSAIADDWF
;
A
#
# COMPACT_ATOMS: atom_id res chain seq x y z
N MET A 1 -16.11 -16.64 -9.97
CA MET A 1 -14.97 -15.76 -10.35
C MET A 1 -14.62 -14.91 -9.14
N THR A 2 -13.35 -14.88 -8.74
CA THR A 2 -12.90 -14.08 -7.60
C THR A 2 -12.83 -12.60 -7.99
N PRO A 3 -13.46 -11.69 -7.21
CA PRO A 3 -13.41 -10.27 -7.50
C PRO A 3 -11.97 -9.72 -7.43
N PRO A 4 -11.64 -8.71 -8.24
CA PRO A 4 -10.32 -8.10 -8.20
C PRO A 4 -10.09 -7.34 -6.89
N PHE A 5 -8.82 -7.12 -6.56
CA PHE A 5 -8.43 -6.24 -5.46
C PHE A 5 -8.35 -4.80 -5.93
N GLN A 6 -8.84 -3.88 -5.11
CA GLN A 6 -8.52 -2.47 -5.24
C GLN A 6 -7.11 -2.21 -4.70
N LEU A 7 -6.19 -1.86 -5.58
CA LEU A 7 -4.78 -1.65 -5.26
C LEU A 7 -4.50 -0.17 -5.00
N TYR A 8 -3.74 0.08 -3.93
CA TYR A 8 -3.23 1.39 -3.57
C TYR A 8 -1.73 1.30 -3.36
N ARG A 9 -0.98 2.27 -3.86
CA ARG A 9 0.48 2.32 -3.79
C ARG A 9 0.96 3.56 -3.06
N PHE A 10 1.88 3.35 -2.14
CA PHE A 10 2.63 4.41 -1.49
C PHE A 10 4.07 4.42 -1.99
N TYR A 11 4.54 5.58 -2.41
CA TYR A 11 5.92 5.79 -2.85
C TYR A 11 6.73 6.39 -1.70
N HIS A 12 7.84 5.74 -1.38
CA HIS A 12 8.84 6.27 -0.47
C HIS A 12 9.78 7.21 -1.25
N GLY A 13 10.33 8.23 -0.58
CA GLY A 13 11.29 9.16 -1.18
C GLY A 13 12.59 8.51 -1.68
N ASN A 14 12.85 7.25 -1.32
CA ASN A 14 14.01 6.45 -1.73
C ASN A 14 13.75 5.59 -2.98
N GLY A 15 12.64 5.82 -3.69
CA GLY A 15 12.26 5.05 -4.90
C GLY A 15 11.63 3.69 -4.62
N ARG A 16 11.53 3.25 -3.36
CA ARG A 16 10.76 2.05 -3.01
C ARG A 16 9.26 2.36 -3.00
N ALA A 17 8.45 1.35 -3.25
CA ALA A 17 7.00 1.47 -3.15
C ALA A 17 6.40 0.32 -2.35
N LYS A 18 5.30 0.62 -1.65
CA LYS A 18 4.52 -0.34 -0.87
C LYS A 18 3.10 -0.40 -1.41
N ASP A 19 2.65 -1.62 -1.67
CA ASP A 19 1.30 -1.90 -2.11
C ASP A 19 0.42 -2.31 -0.94
N TRP A 20 -0.81 -1.84 -0.98
CA TRP A 20 -1.88 -2.20 -0.07
C TRP A 20 -3.12 -2.41 -0.93
N ALA A 21 -3.73 -3.57 -0.82
CA ALA A 21 -4.87 -3.92 -1.64
C ALA A 21 -5.96 -4.55 -0.79
N TRP A 22 -7.21 -4.35 -1.17
CA TRP A 22 -8.34 -5.00 -0.52
C TRP A 22 -9.39 -5.44 -1.52
N ARG A 23 -10.14 -6.49 -1.18
CA ARG A 23 -11.33 -6.91 -1.92
C ARG A 23 -12.43 -7.32 -0.96
N ARG A 24 -13.65 -7.34 -1.46
CA ARG A 24 -14.76 -8.05 -0.82
C ARG A 24 -14.91 -9.41 -1.47
N ASP A 25 -14.78 -10.47 -0.69
CA ASP A 25 -14.95 -11.83 -1.17
C ASP A 25 -16.44 -12.13 -1.42
N PRO A 26 -16.77 -13.10 -2.30
CA PRO A 26 -18.16 -13.48 -2.58
C PRO A 26 -18.93 -13.94 -1.34
N GLU A 27 -18.22 -14.52 -0.36
CA GLU A 27 -18.76 -14.96 0.93
C GLU A 27 -19.07 -13.80 1.89
N GLY A 28 -18.79 -12.56 1.47
CA GLY A 28 -19.07 -11.34 2.23
C GLY A 28 -17.92 -10.88 3.11
N THR A 29 -16.89 -11.71 3.33
CA THR A 29 -15.66 -11.33 4.02
C THR A 29 -14.85 -10.30 3.24
N LEU A 30 -13.92 -9.64 3.92
CA LEU A 30 -13.05 -8.61 3.35
C LEU A 30 -11.61 -9.08 3.47
N THR A 31 -10.93 -9.29 2.35
CA THR A 31 -9.51 -9.66 2.35
C THR A 31 -8.68 -8.42 2.06
N VAL A 32 -7.71 -8.15 2.94
CA VAL A 32 -6.71 -7.09 2.77
C VAL A 32 -5.34 -7.74 2.61
N ARG A 33 -4.57 -7.36 1.60
CA ARG A 33 -3.19 -7.78 1.39
C ARG A 33 -2.25 -6.57 1.36
N TRP A 34 -1.00 -6.75 1.75
CA TRP A 34 0.01 -5.69 1.68
C TRP A 34 1.42 -6.26 1.53
N GLY A 35 2.32 -5.42 1.04
CA GLY A 35 3.72 -5.79 0.87
C GLY A 35 4.45 -4.83 -0.06
N PRO A 36 5.70 -5.15 -0.44
CA PRO A 36 6.42 -4.43 -1.48
C PRO A 36 5.61 -4.31 -2.77
N ALA A 37 5.82 -3.24 -3.53
CA ALA A 37 5.13 -3.06 -4.80
C ALA A 37 5.29 -4.29 -5.71
N GLY A 38 4.17 -4.82 -6.22
CA GLY A 38 4.15 -6.04 -7.02
C GLY A 38 4.07 -7.35 -6.24
N ARG A 39 4.32 -7.37 -4.93
CA ARG A 39 4.37 -8.57 -4.08
C ARG A 39 3.63 -8.37 -2.76
N LEU A 40 2.33 -8.69 -2.76
CA LEU A 40 1.43 -8.57 -1.62
C LEU A 40 1.33 -9.90 -0.86
N LEU A 41 2.45 -10.31 -0.26
CA LEU A 41 2.58 -11.60 0.43
C LEU A 41 1.77 -11.65 1.73
N GLN A 42 1.71 -10.53 2.46
CA GLN A 42 1.01 -10.47 3.74
C GLN A 42 -0.48 -10.24 3.49
N HIS A 43 -1.33 -10.91 4.26
CA HIS A 43 -2.76 -10.73 4.17
C HIS A 43 -3.47 -10.96 5.51
N LYS A 44 -4.68 -10.42 5.60
CA LYS A 44 -5.60 -10.69 6.70
C LYS A 44 -7.04 -10.50 6.21
N THR A 45 -7.92 -11.35 6.69
CA THR A 45 -9.33 -11.40 6.30
C THR A 45 -10.20 -10.93 7.47
N TYR A 46 -11.23 -10.16 7.19
CA TYR A 46 -12.17 -9.60 8.17
C TYR A 46 -13.59 -10.03 7.85
N PRO A 47 -14.47 -10.05 8.88
CA PRO A 47 -15.90 -10.18 8.66
C PRO A 47 -16.48 -8.99 7.88
N ALA A 48 -17.64 -9.21 7.25
CA ALA A 48 -18.34 -8.21 6.42
C ALA A 48 -18.62 -6.90 7.17
N GLU A 49 -18.90 -6.98 8.47
CA GLU A 49 -19.17 -5.85 9.38
C GLU A 49 -17.99 -4.86 9.48
N ALA A 50 -16.78 -5.29 9.15
CA ALA A 50 -15.61 -4.41 9.11
C ALA A 50 -15.60 -3.47 7.89
N ALA A 51 -16.61 -3.51 7.02
CA ALA A 51 -16.66 -2.69 5.80
C ALA A 51 -16.53 -1.19 6.06
N ASP A 52 -17.21 -0.65 7.07
CA ASP A 52 -17.09 0.79 7.37
C ASP A 52 -15.74 1.15 7.98
N ARG A 53 -15.11 0.23 8.73
CA ARG A 53 -13.72 0.39 9.18
C ARG A 53 -12.76 0.38 7.99
N LEU A 54 -12.98 -0.50 7.01
CA LEU A 54 -12.17 -0.55 5.79
C LEU A 54 -12.29 0.74 4.98
N LYS A 55 -13.48 1.32 4.84
CA LYS A 55 -13.66 2.64 4.23
C LYS A 55 -12.83 3.71 4.95
N ARG A 56 -12.91 3.75 6.29
CA ARG A 56 -12.09 4.68 7.09
C ARG A 56 -10.59 4.44 6.89
N ALA A 57 -10.16 3.19 6.84
CA ALA A 57 -8.76 2.83 6.56
C ALA A 57 -8.33 3.32 5.17
N VAL A 58 -9.15 3.13 4.14
CA VAL A 58 -8.91 3.63 2.77
C VAL A 58 -8.72 5.15 2.79
N HIS A 59 -9.62 5.89 3.43
CA HIS A 59 -9.48 7.35 3.57
C HIS A 59 -8.21 7.74 4.34
N GLY A 60 -7.88 7.05 5.42
CA GLY A 60 -6.65 7.27 6.18
C GLY A 60 -5.37 7.01 5.37
N LYS A 61 -5.35 5.93 4.58
CA LYS A 61 -4.22 5.59 3.69
C LYS A 61 -4.07 6.64 2.59
N GLN A 62 -5.16 7.10 1.98
CA GLN A 62 -5.12 8.17 0.98
C GLN A 62 -4.57 9.48 1.56
N ARG A 63 -5.02 9.88 2.76
CA ARG A 63 -4.46 11.04 3.47
C ARG A 63 -2.97 10.89 3.79
N LYS A 64 -2.50 9.67 4.03
CA LYS A 64 -1.07 9.35 4.21
C LYS A 64 -0.25 9.43 2.92
N GLY A 65 -0.91 9.51 1.75
CA GLY A 65 -0.27 9.61 0.44
C GLY A 65 -0.30 8.31 -0.38
N TYR A 66 -1.06 7.29 0.04
CA TYR A 66 -1.36 6.17 -0.85
C TYR A 66 -2.23 6.65 -2.02
N ARG A 67 -1.85 6.28 -3.24
CA ARG A 67 -2.61 6.57 -4.45
C ARG A 67 -3.27 5.31 -4.97
N TRP A 68 -4.52 5.43 -5.41
CA TRP A 68 -5.21 4.33 -6.08
C TRP A 68 -4.51 4.03 -7.41
N VAL A 69 -4.22 2.75 -7.65
CA VAL A 69 -3.53 2.26 -8.86
C VAL A 69 -4.54 1.66 -9.84
N GLY A 70 -5.57 0.99 -9.32
CA GLY A 70 -6.56 0.30 -10.14
C GLY A 70 -7.07 -0.98 -9.49
N GLU A 71 -7.84 -1.73 -10.25
CA GLU A 71 -8.32 -3.06 -9.89
C GLU A 71 -7.40 -4.13 -10.47
N HIS A 72 -6.86 -5.00 -9.62
CA HIS A 72 -5.90 -6.02 -10.04
C HIS A 72 -6.18 -7.38 -9.43
N ARG A 73 -5.87 -8.43 -10.19
CA ARG A 73 -5.90 -9.80 -9.68
C ARG A 73 -4.56 -10.11 -9.03
N LEU A 74 -4.62 -10.96 -8.01
CA LEU A 74 -3.45 -11.49 -7.33
C LEU A 74 -3.48 -13.01 -7.52
N ASP A 75 -2.32 -13.62 -7.72
CA ASP A 75 -2.20 -15.07 -7.62
C ASP A 75 -2.25 -15.52 -6.15
N ASP A 76 -2.20 -16.84 -5.95
CA ASP A 76 -2.22 -17.44 -4.62
C ASP A 76 -1.01 -17.00 -3.78
N GLN A 77 0.11 -16.69 -4.43
CA GLN A 77 1.34 -16.18 -3.80
C GLN A 77 1.30 -14.68 -3.50
N GLY A 78 0.27 -13.95 -3.95
CA GLY A 78 0.17 -12.50 -3.78
C GLY A 78 0.98 -11.69 -4.78
N LEU A 79 1.38 -12.28 -5.90
CA LEU A 79 1.93 -11.55 -7.03
C LEU A 79 0.79 -10.91 -7.84
N LEU A 80 0.98 -9.66 -8.25
CA LEU A 80 0.01 -9.00 -9.12
C LEU A 80 -0.03 -9.66 -10.50
N LEU A 81 -1.20 -10.11 -10.91
CA LEU A 81 -1.47 -10.63 -12.24
C LEU A 81 -1.89 -9.46 -13.13
N ASP A 82 -0.96 -9.02 -14.00
CA ASP A 82 -1.29 -8.06 -15.06
C ASP A 82 -1.72 -8.80 -16.33
N PRO A 83 -2.85 -8.44 -16.96
CA PRO A 83 -3.23 -9.02 -18.24
C PRO A 83 -2.32 -8.58 -19.40
N ARG A 84 -1.44 -7.58 -19.24
CA ARG A 84 -0.48 -7.11 -20.26
C ARG A 84 0.97 -7.53 -19.96
N GLY A 85 1.22 -8.35 -18.94
CA GLY A 85 2.51 -9.01 -18.70
C GLY A 85 3.66 -8.11 -18.24
N VAL A 86 3.44 -6.81 -18.07
CA VAL A 86 4.48 -5.87 -17.63
C VAL A 86 3.94 -5.02 -16.51
N TRP A 87 4.21 -5.42 -15.28
CA TRP A 87 4.23 -4.46 -14.18
C TRP A 87 5.56 -3.71 -14.26
N PRO A 88 5.59 -2.45 -14.68
CA PRO A 88 6.81 -1.68 -14.53
C PRO A 88 7.09 -1.61 -13.03
N ASN A 89 8.27 -2.08 -12.62
CA ASN A 89 8.91 -1.52 -11.45
C ASN A 89 8.89 0.00 -11.70
N PRO A 90 8.08 0.79 -10.96
CA PRO A 90 7.88 2.16 -11.36
C PRO A 90 9.23 2.87 -11.24
N ALA A 91 9.69 3.48 -12.34
CA ALA A 91 10.68 4.52 -12.25
C ALA A 91 10.24 5.51 -11.16
N PRO A 92 11.17 6.06 -10.36
CA PRO A 92 10.83 6.99 -9.29
C PRO A 92 9.88 8.07 -9.83
N PRO A 93 8.89 8.52 -9.04
CA PRO A 93 7.98 9.55 -9.52
C PRO A 93 8.79 10.74 -10.01
N SER A 94 8.55 11.19 -11.25
CA SER A 94 9.00 12.51 -11.69
C SER A 94 8.59 13.50 -10.62
N PRO A 95 9.50 14.40 -10.18
CA PRO A 95 9.16 15.36 -9.15
C PRO A 95 7.92 16.13 -9.61
N ALA A 96 6.85 16.03 -8.84
CA ALA A 96 5.76 16.99 -8.95
C ALA A 96 6.37 18.40 -8.83
N PRO A 97 5.87 19.42 -9.54
CA PRO A 97 6.29 20.80 -9.26
C PRO A 97 6.06 21.02 -7.76
N ALA A 98 7.15 21.19 -7.02
CA ALA A 98 7.09 21.37 -5.59
C ALA A 98 6.27 22.63 -5.29
N PRO A 99 5.39 22.64 -4.28
CA PRO A 99 5.04 23.91 -3.67
C PRO A 99 6.37 24.56 -3.23
N VAL A 100 6.60 25.78 -3.70
CA VAL A 100 7.80 26.56 -3.39
C VAL A 100 7.87 26.81 -1.88
N THR A 101 8.57 25.94 -1.16
CA THR A 101 8.89 26.13 0.25
C THR A 101 10.39 26.47 0.37
N PRO A 102 10.78 27.54 1.08
CA PRO A 102 12.18 28.00 1.17
C PRO A 102 13.10 26.96 1.83
N PRO A 103 14.43 27.02 1.60
CA PRO A 103 15.36 25.94 1.91
C PRO A 103 15.61 25.86 3.42
N VAL A 104 15.23 24.75 4.05
CA VAL A 104 15.69 24.40 5.41
C VAL A 104 16.84 23.41 5.33
N ALA A 105 17.93 23.84 5.95
CA ALA A 105 19.26 23.26 6.02
C ALA A 105 19.33 21.75 6.32
N ALA A 106 20.38 21.13 5.78
CA ALA A 106 20.79 19.75 6.00
C ALA A 106 20.87 19.38 7.49
N ARG A 107 20.37 18.18 7.85
CA ARG A 107 20.59 17.55 9.16
C ARG A 107 21.06 16.09 9.00
N PRO A 108 21.85 15.58 9.96
CA PRO A 108 22.76 14.46 9.75
C PRO A 108 22.07 13.09 9.82
N ALA A 109 22.76 12.08 9.27
CA ALA A 109 22.31 10.69 9.19
C ALA A 109 21.96 10.14 10.58
N ILE A 110 20.71 9.67 10.73
CA ILE A 110 20.20 9.03 11.93
C ILE A 110 20.59 7.55 11.88
N ASP A 111 21.37 7.11 12.86
CA ASP A 111 21.71 5.71 13.08
C ASP A 111 20.50 4.95 13.64
N LEU A 112 20.05 3.93 12.90
CA LEU A 112 18.80 3.18 13.15
C LEU A 112 19.01 1.92 14.02
N SER A 113 20.17 1.76 14.68
CA SER A 113 20.48 0.57 15.47
C SER A 113 19.69 0.45 16.79
N ARG A 114 18.83 1.44 17.12
CA ARG A 114 18.12 1.52 18.41
C ARG A 114 16.59 1.65 18.34
N ILE A 115 15.95 1.46 17.19
CA ILE A 115 14.48 1.42 17.16
C ILE A 115 14.02 0.03 17.60
N ASP A 116 14.10 -0.17 18.92
CA ASP A 116 13.40 -1.19 19.68
C ASP A 116 11.91 -1.16 19.27
N SER A 117 11.45 -2.29 18.77
CA SER A 117 10.15 -2.47 18.14
C SER A 117 9.07 -2.57 19.20
N ALA A 118 8.72 -1.44 19.81
CA ALA A 118 7.64 -1.33 20.79
C ALA A 118 6.48 -0.45 20.31
N ILE A 119 6.30 -0.30 18.99
CA ILE A 119 5.02 0.15 18.45
C ILE A 119 4.26 -1.12 18.14
N ALA A 120 3.44 -1.55 19.09
CA ALA A 120 2.39 -2.52 18.86
C ALA A 120 1.61 -2.05 17.64
N ASP A 121 1.89 -2.73 16.52
CA ASP A 121 1.30 -2.51 15.21
C ASP A 121 -0.08 -3.15 15.26
N ASP A 122 -0.93 -2.58 16.12
CA ASP A 122 -2.33 -2.92 16.26
C ASP A 122 -3.05 -2.37 15.02
N TRP A 123 -2.85 -3.08 13.90
CA TRP A 123 -3.83 -3.07 12.85
C TRP A 123 -5.01 -3.87 13.42
N PHE A 124 -5.94 -3.25 14.16
CA PHE A 124 -7.33 -2.87 13.79
C PHE A 124 -8.07 -2.09 14.87
#